data_AF-A0A1B3LXD8-F1
#
_entry.id   AF-A0A1B3LXD8-F1
#
_cell.length_a   1.000
_cell.length_b   1.000
_cell.length_c   1.000
_cell.angle_alpha   90.00
_cell.angle_beta   90.00
_cell.angle_gamma   90.00
#
_symmetry.space_group_name_H-M   'P 1'
#
loop_
_entity.id
_entity.type
_entity.pdbx_description
1 polymer ?
#
loop_
_entity_poly.entity_id
_entity_poly.type
_entity_poly.pdbx_seq_one_letter_code
_entity_poly.pdbx_strand_id
1 'polypeptide(L)'
;MQPYRAMLAHHGVKQSMSRRGNCFDNAVIESFFGTLKAEYYHLEMHDGIAALEAGVHDYIHYYNHERIKLGLQGLSPVEYRLRNTA
;
A
#
# COMPACT_ATOMS: atom_id res chain seq x y z
N MET A 1 -20.53 -13.79 -14.71
CA MET A 1 -19.59 -12.72 -14.31
C MET A 1 -19.10 -13.05 -12.91
N GLN A 2 -17.79 -13.16 -12.67
CA GLN A 2 -17.28 -13.49 -11.32
C GLN A 2 -17.76 -12.45 -10.28
N PRO A 3 -18.10 -12.85 -9.04
CA PRO A 3 -18.67 -11.96 -8.01
C PRO A 3 -17.90 -10.65 -7.83
N TYR A 4 -16.57 -10.72 -7.84
CA TYR A 4 -15.68 -9.56 -7.70
C TYR A 4 -15.82 -8.56 -8.86
N ARG A 5 -15.92 -9.03 -10.10
CA ARG A 5 -16.08 -8.15 -11.28
C ARG A 5 -17.44 -7.44 -11.27
N ALA A 6 -18.48 -8.13 -10.81
CA ALA A 6 -19.81 -7.54 -10.65
C ALA A 6 -19.80 -6.43 -9.58
N MET A 7 -19.13 -6.67 -8.45
CA MET A 7 -18.93 -5.67 -7.39
C MET A 7 -18.18 -4.43 -7.93
N LEU A 8 -17.06 -4.61 -8.64
CA LEU A 8 -16.33 -3.49 -9.23
C LEU A 8 -17.20 -2.68 -10.19
N ALA A 9 -17.95 -3.35 -11.08
CA ALA A 9 -18.85 -2.68 -12.01
C ALA A 9 -19.97 -1.91 -11.28
N HIS A 10 -20.53 -2.49 -10.20
CA HIS A 10 -21.54 -1.83 -9.37
C HIS A 10 -21.01 -0.53 -8.74
N HIS A 11 -19.74 -0.51 -8.32
CA HIS A 11 -19.10 0.69 -7.78
C HIS A 11 -18.47 1.62 -8.83
N GLY A 12 -18.68 1.37 -10.13
CA GLY A 12 -18.09 2.19 -11.21
C GLY A 12 -16.57 2.06 -11.33
N VAL A 13 -15.97 1.03 -10.75
CA VAL A 13 -14.52 0.79 -10.79
C VAL A 13 -14.16 0.05 -12.08
N LYS A 14 -13.39 0.71 -12.95
CA LYS A 14 -12.85 0.08 -14.16
C LYS A 14 -11.63 -0.76 -13.83
N GLN A 15 -11.73 -2.08 -14.04
CA GLN A 15 -10.59 -2.97 -13.89
C GLN A 15 -9.53 -2.68 -14.97
N SER A 16 -8.30 -2.41 -14.54
CA SER A 16 -7.13 -2.35 -15.43
C SER A 16 -6.34 -3.65 -15.32
N MET A 17 -6.33 -4.43 -16.40
CA MET A 17 -5.49 -5.62 -16.51
C MET A 17 -4.48 -5.35 -17.63
N SER A 18 -3.24 -5.06 -17.27
CA SER A 18 -2.18 -4.89 -18.24
C SER A 18 -1.79 -6.23 -18.88
N ARG A 19 -1.20 -6.16 -20.07
CA ARG A 19 -0.70 -7.37 -20.74
C ARG A 19 0.44 -7.98 -19.91
N ARG A 20 0.52 -9.31 -19.89
CA ARG A 20 1.67 -10.02 -19.33
C ARG A 20 2.99 -9.45 -19.90
N GLY A 21 3.91 -9.08 -19.01
CA GLY A 21 5.17 -8.42 -19.37
C GLY A 21 5.19 -6.90 -19.15
N ASN A 22 4.07 -6.27 -18.73
CA ASN A 22 4.07 -4.88 -18.27
C ASN A 22 4.13 -4.82 -16.73
N CYS A 23 5.34 -4.60 -16.19
CA CYS A 23 5.56 -4.52 -14.73
C CYS A 23 5.31 -3.13 -14.15
N PHE A 24 5.20 -2.07 -14.96
CA PHE A 24 5.13 -0.71 -14.46
C PHE A 24 3.89 -0.45 -13.60
N ASP A 25 2.76 -1.08 -13.95
CA ASP A 25 1.52 -0.98 -13.17
C ASP A 25 1.65 -1.65 -11.78
N ASN A 26 2.55 -2.63 -11.63
CA ASN A 26 2.77 -3.35 -10.38
C ASN A 26 3.97 -2.83 -9.57
N ALA A 27 4.91 -2.14 -10.21
CA ALA A 27 6.19 -1.77 -9.61
C ALA A 27 6.05 -0.96 -8.31
N VAL A 28 5.06 -0.05 -8.25
CA VAL A 28 4.83 0.79 -7.07
C VAL A 28 4.37 -0.04 -5.88
N ILE A 29 3.42 -0.95 -6.08
CA ILE A 29 2.90 -1.79 -4.99
C ILE A 29 3.91 -2.87 -4.59
N GLU A 30 4.69 -3.41 -5.54
CA GLU A 30 5.81 -4.31 -5.25
C GLU A 30 6.87 -3.63 -4.39
N SER A 31 7.23 -2.38 -4.73
CA SER A 31 8.16 -1.60 -3.92
C SER A 31 7.65 -1.40 -2.50
N PHE A 32 6.37 -1.04 -2.34
CA PHE A 32 5.73 -0.94 -1.02
C PHE A 32 5.82 -2.25 -0.23
N PHE A 33 5.48 -3.39 -0.84
CA PHE A 33 5.56 -4.69 -0.16
C PHE A 33 6.99 -5.08 0.22
N GLY A 34 7.97 -4.73 -0.62
CA GLY A 34 9.39 -4.91 -0.28
C GLY A 34 9.77 -4.12 0.98
N THR A 35 9.33 -2.87 1.07
CA THR A 35 9.57 -1.99 2.22
C THR A 35 8.88 -2.50 3.49
N LEU A 36 7.58 -2.81 3.43
CA LEU A 36 6.83 -3.40 4.56
C LEU A 36 7.52 -4.66 5.10
N LYS A 37 8.00 -5.52 4.20
CA LYS A 37 8.66 -6.75 4.60
C LYS A 37 9.99 -6.50 5.30
N ALA A 38 10.80 -5.60 4.74
CA ALA A 38 12.11 -5.28 5.28
C ALA A 38 12.06 -4.52 6.61
N GLU A 39 11.08 -3.64 6.79
CA GLU A 39 10.99 -2.74 7.94
C GLU A 39 10.10 -3.27 9.08
N TYR A 40 9.26 -4.28 8.83
CA TYR A 40 8.37 -4.83 9.85
C TYR A 40 8.36 -6.36 9.83
N TYR A 41 7.91 -6.98 8.72
CA TYR A 41 7.64 -8.43 8.70
C TYR A 41 8.86 -9.28 9.07
N HIS A 42 10.05 -8.91 8.59
CA HIS A 42 11.29 -9.66 8.85
C HIS A 42 11.99 -9.29 10.17
N LEU A 43 11.58 -8.20 10.82
CA LEU A 43 12.20 -7.72 12.06
C LEU A 43 11.49 -8.22 13.31
N GLU A 44 10.22 -8.62 13.19
CA GLU A 44 9.41 -9.03 14.32
C GLU A 44 9.00 -10.50 14.24
N MET A 45 8.88 -11.12 15.42
CA MET A 45 8.24 -12.43 15.57
C MET A 45 6.75 -12.20 15.78
N HIS A 46 5.93 -12.82 14.94
CA HIS A 46 4.48 -12.65 14.97
C HIS A 46 3.83 -13.83 15.70
N ASP A 47 3.12 -13.54 16.79
CA ASP A 47 2.39 -14.53 17.59
C ASP A 47 1.04 -14.89 16.95
N GLY A 48 1.09 -15.29 15.68
CA GLY A 48 -0.06 -15.67 14.87
C GLY A 48 -0.63 -14.55 13.99
N ILE A 49 -1.69 -14.89 13.25
CA ILE A 49 -2.25 -14.03 12.20
C ILE A 49 -2.85 -12.75 12.78
N ALA A 50 -3.52 -12.82 13.94
CA ALA A 50 -4.14 -11.64 14.54
C ALA A 50 -3.09 -10.60 15.00
N ALA A 51 -1.98 -11.06 15.56
CA ALA A 51 -0.86 -10.18 15.95
C ALA A 51 -0.20 -9.54 14.71
N LEU A 52 0.03 -10.34 13.66
CA LEU A 52 0.54 -9.85 12.38
C LEU A 52 -0.39 -8.81 11.75
N GLU A 53 -1.70 -9.06 11.75
CA GLU A 53 -2.70 -8.13 11.20
C GLU A 53 -2.68 -6.79 11.96
N ALA A 54 -2.68 -6.84 13.29
CA ALA A 54 -2.59 -5.64 14.12
C ALA A 54 -1.32 -4.83 13.83
N GLY A 55 -0.15 -5.47 13.80
CA GLY A 55 1.09 -4.74 13.52
C GLY A 55 1.20 -4.27 12.06
N VAL A 56 0.57 -4.96 11.08
CA VAL A 56 0.41 -4.40 9.73
C VAL A 56 -0.45 -3.13 9.75
N HIS A 57 -1.54 -3.09 10.53
CA HIS A 57 -2.34 -1.86 10.68
C HIS A 57 -1.52 -0.70 11.25
N ASP A 58 -0.74 -0.96 12.30
CA ASP A 58 0.13 0.04 12.92
C ASP A 58 1.21 0.51 11.94
N TYR A 59 1.84 -0.41 11.21
CA TYR A 59 2.81 -0.07 10.18
C TYR A 59 2.20 0.78 9.05
N ILE A 60 0.98 0.46 8.60
CA ILE A 60 0.28 1.25 7.57
C ILE A 60 -0.02 2.66 8.07
N HIS A 61 -0.41 2.82 9.34
CA HIS A 61 -0.59 4.13 9.95
C HIS A 61 0.72 4.92 9.92
N TYR A 62 1.80 4.34 10.47
CA TYR A 62 3.13 4.93 10.43
C TYR A 62 3.54 5.32 9.01
N TYR A 63 3.43 4.39 8.05
CA TYR A 63 3.85 4.60 6.67
C TYR A 63 3.14 5.79 6.03
N ASN A 64 1.85 5.95 6.27
CA ASN A 64 1.03 6.98 5.62
C ASN A 64 1.09 8.33 6.33
N HIS A 65 1.19 8.35 7.65
CA HIS A 65 0.99 9.57 8.45
C HIS A 65 2.26 10.11 9.09
N GLU A 66 3.26 9.27 9.36
CA GLU A 66 4.42 9.63 10.19
C GLU A 66 5.76 9.46 9.46
N ARG A 67 5.81 8.60 8.44
CA ARG A 67 7.04 8.28 7.72
C ARG A 67 7.64 9.51 7.04
N ILE A 68 8.85 9.86 7.46
CA ILE A 68 9.67 10.87 6.79
C ILE A 68 10.14 10.31 5.45
N LYS A 69 9.75 10.94 4.35
CA LYS A 69 10.22 10.59 3.01
C LYS A 69 10.97 11.77 2.39
N LEU A 70 12.29 11.63 2.25
CA LEU A 70 13.14 12.71 1.70
C LEU A 70 12.71 13.16 0.30
N GLY A 71 12.30 12.21 -0.55
CA GLY A 71 11.73 12.51 -1.87
C GLY A 71 10.42 13.29 -1.83
N LEU A 72 9.76 13.38 -0.67
CA LEU A 72 8.55 14.18 -0.43
C LEU A 72 8.85 15.42 0.43
N GLN A 73 10.09 15.92 0.44
CA GLN A 73 10.52 17.05 1.28
C GLN A 73 10.39 16.77 2.78
N GLY A 74 10.51 15.51 3.18
CA GLY A 74 10.38 15.08 4.57
C GLY A 74 8.93 14.88 5.04
N LEU A 75 7.95 15.13 4.18
CA LEU A 75 6.53 14.91 4.48
C LEU A 75 6.15 13.44 4.42
N SER A 76 5.14 13.06 5.22
CA SER A 76 4.46 11.78 5.08
C SER A 76 3.66 11.72 3.77
N PRO A 77 3.31 10.51 3.27
CA PRO A 77 2.48 10.38 2.08
C PRO A 77 1.16 11.15 2.14
N VAL A 78 0.51 11.17 3.31
CA VAL A 78 -0.75 11.91 3.51
C VAL A 78 -0.50 13.41 3.52
N GLU A 79 0.49 13.90 4.25
CA GLU A 79 0.84 15.33 4.28
C GLU A 79 1.19 15.84 2.89
N TYR A 80 2.02 15.09 2.15
CA TYR A 80 2.39 15.42 0.78
C TYR A 80 1.16 15.49 -0.13
N ARG A 81 0.21 14.55 0.00
CA ARG A 81 -1.04 14.59 -0.77
C ARG A 81 -1.86 15.83 -0.44
N LEU A 82 -2.09 16.12 0.85
CA LEU A 82 -2.89 17.27 1.28
C LEU A 82 -2.29 18.60 0.81
N ARG A 83 -0.96 18.73 0.84
CA ARG A 83 -0.27 19.92 0.36
C ARG A 83 -0.38 20.13 -1.15
N ASN A 84 -0.39 19.05 -1.94
CA ASN A 84 -0.42 19.13 -3.41
C ASN A 84 -1.84 19.05 -4.02
N THR A 85 -2.86 18.84 -3.20
CA THR A 85 -4.27 18.83 -3.64
C THR A 85 -4.99 20.15 -3.28
N ALA A 86 -4.28 21.09 -2.65
CA ALA A 86 -4.70 22.47 -2.43
C ALA A 86 -4.19 23.36 -3.57
#